data_AF-A0A6A0HEQ3-F1
#
_entry.id   AF-A0A6A0HEQ3-F1
#
_cell.length_a   1.000
_cell.length_b   1.000
_cell.length_c   1.000
_cell.angle_alpha   90.00
_cell.angle_beta   90.00
_cell.angle_gamma   90.00
#
_symmetry.space_group_name_H-M   'P 1'
#
loop_
_entity.id
_entity.type
_entity.pdbx_description
1 polymer ?
#
loop_
_entity_poly.entity_id
_entity_poly.type
_entity_poly.pdbx_seq_one_letter_code
_entity_poly.pdbx_strand_id
1 'polypeptide(L)'
;MQKTLEEVEGRLDAAENTVSSWGPVPQDPNLADQHVHNVTKFREGLSDLQRGVDDVNDQAARFSAHNIPLAADNSTRLHRLNSRWKNFEGAVNDRWRQVAGRSREVTPLTAAQLGSSVSSPWERAIATNKVPYYINHAQETTYWDHPEMMSLFDALADLNHIKFSAYRTAAKLRALQKKLALDQANLQLVTDVFDEHGLRGQNDRLIEVSDMVVVLSTLYSRIASDQPEINTNLTTDLCLNWLLNVYDSQRTGQMRVLSFRVGLVCLCKGHLEEKYRYVFRLIADPNRLVDQRKLGLLLHDCVQVPRQLGEVAAFGGSNIEPSVRSCFTKAGKDRDTIEAVHFLSWVQQEPQSLVWLAVLHRVAASEQIQHQVKCNICKTCPIVGLRYRCLKCIGFDMCQQCFFEGRSSKSHKITHPMHEYCSATTAGDEVKDFTKALKNKFKSKRALQKHAKKGYLPVQTVLEVSSSSVVSPQCKSVLI
;
A
#
# COMPACT_ATOMS: atom_id res chain seq x y z
N MET A 1 -18.26 23.15 -7.13
CA MET A 1 -17.02 23.41 -7.88
C MET A 1 -16.59 24.86 -7.86
N GLN A 2 -17.29 25.83 -8.47
CA GLN A 2 -16.83 27.23 -8.48
C GLN A 2 -16.58 27.81 -7.09
N LYS A 3 -17.51 27.64 -6.15
CA LYS A 3 -17.32 28.04 -4.75
C LYS A 3 -16.06 27.43 -4.11
N THR A 4 -15.88 26.11 -4.27
CA THR A 4 -14.71 25.39 -3.75
C THR A 4 -13.42 25.86 -4.41
N LEU A 5 -13.44 26.13 -5.72
CA LEU A 5 -12.32 26.65 -6.49
C LEU A 5 -11.90 28.03 -5.96
N GLU A 6 -12.86 28.93 -5.72
CA GLU A 6 -12.61 30.27 -5.15
C GLU A 6 -12.06 30.21 -3.71
N GLU A 7 -12.63 29.35 -2.87
CA GLU A 7 -12.14 29.14 -1.51
C GLU A 7 -10.68 28.63 -1.50
N VAL A 8 -10.34 27.71 -2.39
CA VAL A 8 -8.98 27.16 -2.49
C VAL A 8 -8.01 28.16 -3.12
N GLU A 9 -8.42 28.91 -4.16
CA GLU A 9 -7.62 30.00 -4.74
C GLU A 9 -7.29 31.05 -3.67
N GLY A 10 -8.27 31.50 -2.88
CA GLY A 10 -8.04 32.49 -1.82
C GLY A 10 -7.14 31.99 -0.69
N ARG A 11 -7.25 30.70 -0.31
CA ARG A 11 -6.32 30.09 0.65
C ARG A 11 -4.90 29.99 0.09
N LEU A 12 -4.76 29.69 -1.20
CA LEU A 12 -3.46 29.64 -1.87
C LEU A 12 -2.84 31.04 -1.95
N ASP A 13 -3.61 32.08 -2.26
CA ASP A 13 -3.14 33.47 -2.26
C ASP A 13 -2.58 33.87 -0.88
N ALA A 14 -3.30 33.56 0.20
CA ALA A 14 -2.84 33.84 1.56
C ALA A 14 -1.55 33.09 1.92
N ALA A 15 -1.45 31.84 1.47
CA ALA A 15 -0.28 31.01 1.70
C ALA A 15 0.94 31.52 0.90
N GLU A 16 0.76 31.88 -0.37
CA GLU A 16 1.78 32.48 -1.23
C GLU A 16 2.28 33.81 -0.66
N ASN A 17 1.40 34.65 -0.12
CA ASN A 17 1.78 35.89 0.57
C ASN A 17 2.62 35.63 1.83
N THR A 18 2.31 34.56 2.56
CA THR A 18 3.09 34.15 3.74
C THR A 18 4.49 33.66 3.33
N VAL A 19 4.61 32.91 2.25
CA VAL A 19 5.91 32.44 1.75
C VAL A 19 6.72 33.60 1.16
N SER A 20 6.07 34.55 0.50
CA SER A 20 6.72 35.74 -0.07
C SER A 20 7.28 36.67 1.01
N SER A 21 6.74 36.63 2.23
CA SER A 21 7.26 37.40 3.37
C SER A 21 8.44 36.72 4.08
N TRP A 22 8.80 35.49 3.71
CA TRP A 22 9.98 34.83 4.25
C TRP A 22 11.25 35.52 3.76
N GLY A 23 11.92 36.24 4.68
CA GLY A 23 13.21 36.88 4.44
C GLY A 23 14.37 35.88 4.25
N PRO A 24 15.64 36.30 4.27
CA PRO A 24 16.78 35.37 4.26
C PRO A 24 16.77 34.47 5.51
N VAL A 25 17.33 33.26 5.41
CA VAL A 25 17.45 32.35 6.57
C VAL A 25 18.39 33.00 7.60
N PRO A 26 17.97 33.15 8.88
CA PRO A 26 18.82 33.76 9.91
C PRO A 26 20.14 33.00 10.09
N GLN A 27 21.22 33.74 10.35
CA GLN A 27 22.54 33.14 10.66
C GLN A 27 22.68 32.74 12.13
N ASP A 28 21.93 33.39 13.03
CA ASP A 28 21.88 33.06 14.45
C ASP A 28 21.18 31.70 14.66
N PRO A 29 21.81 30.74 15.37
CA PRO A 29 21.25 29.42 15.65
C PRO A 29 19.84 29.43 16.27
N ASN A 30 19.58 30.33 17.23
CA ASN A 30 18.28 30.36 17.92
C ASN A 30 17.17 30.87 17.01
N LEU A 31 17.46 31.90 16.21
CA LEU A 31 16.53 32.43 15.21
C LEU A 31 16.36 31.46 14.03
N ALA A 32 17.40 30.71 13.68
CA ALA A 32 17.34 29.65 12.69
C ALA A 32 16.42 28.52 13.15
N ASP A 33 16.55 28.03 14.38
CA ASP A 33 15.67 26.98 14.93
C ASP A 33 14.22 27.45 15.04
N GLN A 34 13.99 28.70 15.43
CA GLN A 34 12.63 29.27 15.43
C GLN A 34 12.07 29.40 14.00
N HIS A 35 12.92 29.77 13.04
CA HIS A 35 12.54 29.80 11.63
C HIS A 35 12.27 28.38 11.08
N VAL A 36 13.03 27.36 11.48
CA VAL A 36 12.77 25.94 11.17
C VAL A 36 11.41 25.53 11.71
N HIS A 37 11.12 25.85 12.97
CA HIS A 37 9.85 25.53 13.61
C HIS A 37 8.67 26.18 12.86
N ASN A 38 8.80 27.47 12.51
CA ASN A 38 7.78 28.20 11.77
C ASN A 38 7.53 27.62 10.37
N VAL A 39 8.59 27.30 9.61
CA VAL A 39 8.47 26.70 8.27
C VAL A 39 7.91 25.28 8.36
N THR A 40 8.28 24.50 9.39
CA THR A 40 7.77 23.14 9.61
C THR A 40 6.29 23.16 9.96
N LYS A 41 5.88 24.02 10.91
CA LYS A 41 4.47 24.21 11.28
C LYS A 41 3.62 24.71 10.11
N PHE A 42 4.16 25.60 9.29
CA PHE A 42 3.50 26.05 8.06
C PHE A 42 3.34 24.90 7.05
N ARG A 43 4.36 24.06 6.90
CA ARG A 43 4.35 22.89 6.03
C ARG A 43 3.32 21.84 6.47
N GLU A 44 3.18 21.57 7.76
CA GLU A 44 2.14 20.67 8.29
C GLU A 44 0.72 21.14 7.92
N GLY A 45 0.50 22.46 7.90
CA GLY A 45 -0.76 23.08 7.47
C GLY A 45 -1.05 22.99 5.96
N LEU A 46 -0.08 22.59 5.13
CA LEU A 46 -0.28 22.43 3.68
C LEU A 46 -1.19 21.26 3.32
N SER A 47 -1.31 20.27 4.21
CA SER A 47 -2.15 19.08 4.01
C SER A 47 -3.61 19.45 3.73
N ASP A 48 -4.14 20.47 4.43
CA ASP A 48 -5.51 20.95 4.23
C ASP A 48 -5.70 21.74 2.93
N LEU A 49 -4.65 22.39 2.45
CA LEU A 49 -4.67 23.10 1.17
C LEU A 49 -4.56 22.11 0.01
N GLN A 50 -3.67 21.12 0.11
CA GLN A 50 -3.58 19.98 -0.80
C GLN A 50 -4.92 19.24 -0.92
N ARG A 51 -5.59 18.98 0.21
CA ARG A 51 -6.91 18.33 0.23
C ARG A 51 -7.96 19.15 -0.52
N GLY A 52 -7.95 20.47 -0.36
CA GLY A 52 -8.82 21.37 -1.10
C GLY A 52 -8.58 21.34 -2.61
N VAL A 53 -7.30 21.41 -3.02
CA VAL A 53 -6.93 21.28 -4.45
C VAL A 53 -7.36 19.93 -5.01
N ASP A 54 -7.16 18.84 -4.26
CA ASP A 54 -7.58 17.51 -4.69
C ASP A 54 -9.10 17.37 -4.78
N ASP A 55 -9.87 17.98 -3.87
CA ASP A 55 -11.34 17.98 -3.94
C ASP A 55 -11.86 18.72 -5.18
N VAL A 56 -11.30 19.89 -5.52
CA VAL A 56 -11.67 20.62 -6.75
C VAL A 56 -11.36 19.79 -7.99
N ASN A 57 -10.20 19.12 -8.03
CA ASN A 57 -9.84 18.23 -9.14
C ASN A 57 -10.74 16.99 -9.22
N ASP A 58 -11.09 16.37 -8.08
CA ASP A 58 -12.01 15.24 -8.04
C ASP A 58 -13.41 15.67 -8.52
N GLN A 59 -13.88 16.88 -8.17
CA GLN A 59 -15.12 17.45 -8.70
C GLN A 59 -15.03 17.65 -10.22
N ALA A 60 -13.93 18.22 -10.73
CA ALA A 60 -13.70 18.41 -12.16
C ALA A 60 -13.67 17.09 -12.94
N ALA A 61 -12.98 16.08 -12.39
CA ALA A 61 -12.87 14.75 -12.98
C ALA A 61 -14.24 14.03 -12.98
N ARG A 62 -15.12 14.27 -11.99
CA ARG A 62 -16.50 13.76 -12.00
C ARG A 62 -17.33 14.33 -13.15
N PHE A 63 -17.18 15.61 -13.51
CA PHE A 63 -17.85 16.18 -14.69
C PHE A 63 -17.37 15.50 -15.97
N SER A 64 -16.05 15.35 -16.12
CA SER A 64 -15.42 14.63 -17.24
C SER A 64 -15.93 13.19 -17.36
N ALA A 65 -16.05 12.48 -16.23
CA ALA A 65 -16.57 11.10 -16.19
C ALA A 65 -18.04 10.97 -16.63
N HIS A 66 -18.84 12.04 -16.54
CA HIS A 66 -20.23 12.07 -17.01
C HIS A 66 -20.39 12.73 -18.39
N ASN A 67 -19.29 12.94 -19.13
CA ASN A 67 -19.26 13.65 -20.42
C ASN A 67 -19.84 15.08 -20.33
N ILE A 68 -19.71 15.72 -19.17
CA ILE A 68 -20.12 17.12 -18.98
C ILE A 68 -18.86 17.98 -19.16
N PRO A 69 -18.74 18.75 -20.25
CA PRO A 69 -17.58 19.62 -20.45
C PRO A 69 -17.60 20.74 -19.41
N LEU A 70 -16.44 21.00 -18.80
CA LEU A 70 -16.26 22.17 -17.96
C LEU A 70 -16.24 23.43 -18.84
N ALA A 71 -16.85 24.51 -18.35
CA ALA A 71 -16.74 25.81 -19.00
C ALA A 71 -15.26 26.20 -19.18
N ALA A 72 -14.91 26.79 -20.32
CA ALA A 72 -13.52 27.12 -20.68
C ALA A 72 -12.81 27.96 -19.62
N ASP A 73 -13.53 28.89 -18.99
CA ASP A 73 -13.05 29.69 -17.86
C ASP A 73 -12.66 28.81 -16.66
N ASN A 74 -13.56 27.92 -16.23
CA ASN A 74 -13.31 27.02 -15.11
C ASN A 74 -12.15 26.04 -15.39
N SER A 75 -12.03 25.55 -16.63
CA SER A 75 -10.91 24.68 -17.03
C SER A 75 -9.57 25.42 -16.95
N THR A 76 -9.54 26.67 -17.41
CA THR A 76 -8.34 27.52 -17.36
C THR A 76 -7.97 27.86 -15.93
N ARG A 77 -8.95 28.23 -15.10
CA ARG A 77 -8.74 28.50 -13.66
C ARG A 77 -8.23 27.26 -12.93
N LEU A 78 -8.78 26.07 -13.21
CA LEU A 78 -8.32 24.82 -12.61
C LEU A 78 -6.87 24.50 -13.00
N HIS A 79 -6.51 24.63 -14.28
CA HIS A 79 -5.14 24.43 -14.74
C HIS A 79 -4.18 25.42 -14.07
N ARG A 80 -4.58 26.70 -13.95
CA ARG A 80 -3.82 27.74 -13.27
C ARG A 80 -3.64 27.41 -11.79
N LEU A 81 -4.70 27.02 -11.08
CA LEU A 81 -4.64 26.62 -9.68
C LEU A 81 -3.68 25.44 -9.49
N ASN A 82 -3.76 24.41 -10.33
CA ASN A 82 -2.87 23.25 -10.27
C ASN A 82 -1.39 23.64 -10.49
N SER A 83 -1.14 24.52 -11.46
CA SER A 83 0.22 25.00 -11.76
C SER A 83 0.78 25.84 -10.61
N ARG A 84 -0.02 26.77 -10.07
CA ARG A 84 0.35 27.61 -8.93
C ARG A 84 0.61 26.78 -7.68
N TRP A 85 -0.31 25.88 -7.33
CA TRP A 85 -0.15 24.97 -6.21
C TRP A 85 1.17 24.19 -6.31
N LYS A 86 1.49 23.64 -7.48
CA LYS A 86 2.73 22.90 -7.69
C LYS A 86 3.98 23.77 -7.49
N ASN A 87 3.98 24.99 -8.04
CA ASN A 87 5.11 25.91 -7.90
C ASN A 87 5.28 26.37 -6.45
N PHE A 88 4.18 26.74 -5.80
CA PHE A 88 4.13 27.13 -4.40
C PHE A 88 4.63 26.00 -3.48
N GLU A 89 4.13 24.79 -3.68
CA GLU A 89 4.54 23.61 -2.93
C GLU A 89 6.02 23.28 -3.16
N GLY A 90 6.52 23.46 -4.39
CA GLY A 90 7.96 23.39 -4.69
C GLY A 90 8.77 24.41 -3.88
N ALA A 91 8.36 25.68 -3.89
CA ALA A 91 9.04 26.77 -3.18
C ALA A 91 9.08 26.55 -1.66
N VAL A 92 7.98 26.09 -1.06
CA VAL A 92 7.95 25.78 0.38
C VAL A 92 8.88 24.62 0.70
N ASN A 93 8.91 23.57 -0.12
CA ASN A 93 9.80 22.43 0.11
C ASN A 93 11.27 22.80 -0.08
N ASP A 94 11.61 23.61 -1.09
CA ASP A 94 12.98 24.09 -1.29
C ASP A 94 13.44 24.96 -0.12
N ARG A 95 12.56 25.83 0.38
CA ARG A 95 12.84 26.61 1.60
C ARG A 95 13.02 25.71 2.81
N TRP A 96 12.13 24.75 3.00
CA TRP A 96 12.23 23.79 4.08
C TRP A 96 13.56 23.02 3.98
N ARG A 97 14.03 22.62 2.79
CA ARG A 97 15.34 21.97 2.59
C ARG A 97 16.52 22.87 2.98
N GLN A 98 16.49 24.16 2.60
CA GLN A 98 17.53 25.12 2.98
C GLN A 98 17.66 25.28 4.51
N VAL A 99 16.54 25.12 5.22
CA VAL A 99 16.43 25.36 6.66
C VAL A 99 16.60 24.06 7.46
N ALA A 100 16.06 22.95 6.97
CA ALA A 100 16.16 21.61 7.57
C ALA A 100 17.55 21.01 7.42
N GLY A 101 18.30 21.33 6.36
CA GLY A 101 19.71 20.98 6.25
C GLY A 101 20.59 21.56 7.38
N ARG A 102 20.05 22.48 8.20
CA ARG A 102 20.72 23.03 9.39
C ARG A 102 20.15 22.54 10.72
N SER A 103 18.93 22.01 10.75
CA SER A 103 18.23 21.70 12.00
C SER A 103 17.92 20.21 12.03
N ARG A 104 18.76 19.49 12.78
CA ARG A 104 18.95 18.03 12.87
C ARG A 104 19.79 17.43 11.74
N GLU A 105 21.11 17.50 11.93
CA GLU A 105 21.97 16.39 11.52
C GLU A 105 21.42 15.11 12.17
N VAL A 106 20.59 14.35 11.45
CA VAL A 106 20.39 12.95 11.79
C VAL A 106 21.73 12.32 11.53
N THR A 107 22.52 12.11 12.60
CA THR A 107 23.80 11.42 12.49
C THR A 107 23.50 10.06 11.87
N PRO A 108 24.03 9.74 10.68
CA PRO A 108 23.86 8.44 10.08
C PRO A 108 24.24 7.36 11.10
N LEU A 109 23.46 6.28 11.19
CA LEU A 109 23.84 5.17 12.05
C LEU A 109 25.26 4.73 11.65
N THR A 110 26.17 4.78 12.61
CA THR A 110 27.54 4.31 12.43
C THR A 110 27.53 2.82 12.10
N ALA A 111 28.58 2.34 11.42
CA ALA A 111 28.75 0.90 11.16
C ALA A 111 28.68 0.07 12.46
N ALA A 112 29.12 0.64 13.59
CA ALA A 112 29.02 0.01 14.91
C ALA A 112 27.57 -0.09 15.41
N GLN A 113 26.75 0.95 15.23
CA GLN A 113 25.33 0.93 15.60
C GLN A 113 24.53 -0.08 14.76
N LEU A 114 24.77 -0.16 13.45
CA LEU A 114 24.16 -1.20 12.62
C LEU A 114 24.75 -2.58 12.92
N GLY A 115 26.01 -2.67 13.32
CA GLY A 115 26.64 -3.90 13.81
C GLY A 115 25.92 -4.48 15.02
N SER A 116 25.31 -3.63 15.87
CA SER A 116 24.51 -4.06 17.03
C SER A 116 23.12 -4.60 16.67
N SER A 117 22.74 -4.66 15.39
CA SER A 117 21.50 -5.30 14.94
C SER A 117 21.54 -6.83 15.11
N VAL A 118 22.74 -7.41 15.11
CA VAL A 118 22.98 -8.84 15.33
C VAL A 118 23.74 -9.08 16.62
N SER A 119 23.64 -10.29 17.13
CA SER A 119 24.37 -10.77 18.30
C SER A 119 25.16 -12.04 17.94
N SER A 120 26.21 -12.31 18.73
CA SER A 120 27.00 -13.55 18.59
C SER A 120 26.07 -14.79 18.50
N PRO A 121 26.28 -15.71 17.55
CA PRO A 121 27.48 -15.88 16.70
C PRO A 121 27.47 -15.10 15.38
N TRP A 122 26.53 -14.16 15.20
CA TRP A 122 26.38 -13.41 13.97
C TRP A 122 27.18 -12.10 13.97
N GLU A 123 27.75 -11.78 12.82
CA GLU A 123 28.39 -10.50 12.54
C GLU A 123 27.80 -9.88 11.28
N ARG A 124 27.51 -8.58 11.32
CA ARG A 124 27.10 -7.81 10.16
C ARG A 124 28.32 -7.19 9.48
N ALA A 125 28.51 -7.49 8.21
CA ALA A 125 29.59 -6.97 7.38
C ALA A 125 29.03 -6.21 6.16
N ILE A 126 29.91 -5.53 5.44
CA ILE A 126 29.56 -4.74 4.24
C ILE A 126 30.40 -5.25 3.07
N ALA A 127 29.76 -5.61 1.97
CA ALA A 127 30.43 -6.05 0.75
C ALA A 127 30.99 -4.85 -0.05
N THR A 128 31.78 -5.13 -1.09
CA THR A 128 32.44 -4.11 -1.92
C THR A 128 31.46 -3.15 -2.59
N ASN A 129 30.29 -3.66 -2.98
CA ASN A 129 29.13 -2.95 -3.51
C ASN A 129 28.30 -2.20 -2.44
N LYS A 130 28.81 -2.07 -1.21
CA LYS A 130 28.13 -1.42 -0.07
C LYS A 130 26.86 -2.12 0.43
N VAL A 131 26.57 -3.32 -0.06
CA VAL A 131 25.43 -4.13 0.40
C VAL A 131 25.79 -4.85 1.70
N PRO A 132 24.93 -4.82 2.73
CA PRO A 132 25.16 -5.58 3.95
C PRO A 132 25.01 -7.07 3.72
N TYR A 133 25.83 -7.85 4.41
CA TYR A 133 25.69 -9.30 4.51
C TYR A 133 26.04 -9.75 5.94
N TYR A 134 25.67 -10.98 6.28
CA TYR A 134 25.75 -11.50 7.64
C TYR A 134 26.59 -12.76 7.65
N ILE A 135 27.53 -12.82 8.59
CA ILE A 135 28.47 -13.93 8.79
C ILE A 135 28.03 -14.68 10.03
N ASN A 136 27.82 -15.98 9.92
CA ASN A 136 27.61 -16.86 11.07
C ASN A 136 28.92 -17.57 11.40
N HIS A 137 29.59 -17.10 12.46
CA HIS A 137 30.89 -17.64 12.88
C HIS A 137 30.81 -19.06 13.45
N ALA A 138 29.65 -19.48 13.96
CA ALA A 138 29.48 -20.84 14.47
C ALA A 138 29.34 -21.88 13.35
N GLN A 139 28.88 -21.47 12.17
CA GLN A 139 28.67 -22.35 11.02
C GLN A 139 29.65 -22.08 9.87
N GLU A 140 30.50 -21.06 9.99
CA GLU A 140 31.43 -20.61 8.93
C GLU A 140 30.71 -20.33 7.59
N THR A 141 29.54 -19.69 7.67
CA THR A 141 28.68 -19.40 6.50
C THR A 141 28.34 -17.93 6.40
N THR A 142 28.01 -17.47 5.19
CA THR A 142 27.60 -16.09 4.93
C THR A 142 26.25 -16.05 4.22
N TYR A 143 25.45 -15.04 4.57
CA TYR A 143 24.08 -14.86 4.07
C TYR A 143 23.84 -13.41 3.69
N TRP A 144 23.04 -13.18 2.66
CA TRP A 144 22.52 -11.84 2.36
C TRP A 144 21.39 -11.43 3.30
N ASP A 145 20.71 -12.41 3.89
CA ASP A 145 19.54 -12.20 4.73
C ASP A 145 19.93 -12.11 6.20
N HIS A 146 19.30 -11.17 6.90
CA HIS A 146 19.49 -11.00 8.33
C HIS A 146 18.96 -12.26 9.06
N PRO A 147 19.59 -12.75 10.14
CA PRO A 147 19.14 -13.95 10.87
C PRO A 147 17.68 -13.90 11.33
N GLU A 148 17.26 -12.78 11.92
CA GLU A 148 15.84 -12.54 12.28
C GLU A 148 14.89 -12.48 11.07
N MET A 149 15.39 -12.12 9.87
CA MET A 149 14.60 -12.19 8.63
C MET A 149 14.46 -13.63 8.17
N MET A 150 15.53 -14.43 8.21
CA MET A 150 15.47 -15.86 7.89
C MET A 150 14.48 -16.59 8.81
N SER A 151 14.60 -16.37 10.13
CA SER A 151 13.66 -16.90 11.13
C SER A 151 12.22 -16.47 10.87
N LEU A 152 11.99 -15.21 10.50
CA LEU A 152 10.66 -14.74 10.10
C LEU A 152 10.14 -15.53 8.89
N PHE A 153 10.92 -15.65 7.81
CA PHE A 153 10.50 -16.31 6.58
C PHE A 153 10.25 -17.80 6.77
N ASP A 154 11.02 -18.47 7.64
CA ASP A 154 10.74 -19.83 8.06
C ASP A 154 9.39 -19.92 8.78
N ALA A 155 9.10 -19.01 9.72
CA ALA A 155 7.80 -18.94 10.40
C ALA A 155 6.65 -18.60 9.44
N LEU A 156 6.89 -17.87 8.34
CA LEU A 156 5.87 -17.60 7.32
C LEU A 156 5.44 -18.89 6.58
N ALA A 157 6.26 -19.95 6.59
CA ALA A 157 5.91 -21.23 5.99
C ALA A 157 4.71 -21.90 6.69
N ASP A 158 4.53 -21.66 7.99
CA ASP A 158 3.39 -22.16 8.75
C ASP A 158 2.06 -21.63 8.22
N LEU A 159 2.05 -20.47 7.57
CA LEU A 159 0.86 -19.87 6.96
C LEU A 159 0.46 -20.52 5.63
N ASN A 160 1.23 -21.48 5.11
CA ASN A 160 0.93 -22.17 3.85
C ASN A 160 -0.35 -23.01 3.89
N HIS A 161 -0.84 -23.37 5.08
CA HIS A 161 -2.12 -24.06 5.25
C HIS A 161 -3.34 -23.21 4.84
N ILE A 162 -3.19 -21.88 4.75
CA ILE A 162 -4.27 -20.98 4.34
C ILE A 162 -4.60 -21.25 2.87
N LYS A 163 -5.82 -21.73 2.62
CA LYS A 163 -6.27 -22.23 1.31
C LYS A 163 -6.41 -21.14 0.26
N PHE A 164 -6.83 -19.94 0.67
CA PHE A 164 -7.08 -18.82 -0.23
C PHE A 164 -5.84 -17.94 -0.33
N SER A 165 -5.24 -17.87 -1.53
CA SER A 165 -3.96 -17.21 -1.77
C SER A 165 -3.92 -15.76 -1.31
N ALA A 166 -4.94 -14.95 -1.60
CA ALA A 166 -4.95 -13.55 -1.20
C ALA A 166 -4.89 -13.37 0.33
N TYR A 167 -5.58 -14.24 1.08
CA TYR A 167 -5.52 -14.23 2.55
C TYR A 167 -4.21 -14.79 3.09
N ARG A 168 -3.65 -15.81 2.44
CA ARG A 168 -2.33 -16.34 2.79
C ARG A 168 -1.25 -15.29 2.64
N THR A 169 -1.19 -14.63 1.48
CA THR A 169 -0.26 -13.53 1.21
C THR A 169 -0.49 -12.37 2.18
N ALA A 170 -1.74 -11.99 2.45
CA ALA A 170 -2.05 -10.94 3.41
C ALA A 170 -1.61 -11.30 4.84
N ALA A 171 -1.80 -12.54 5.29
CA ALA A 171 -1.35 -13.00 6.60
C ALA A 171 0.18 -12.98 6.70
N LYS A 172 0.89 -13.45 5.66
CA LYS A 172 2.35 -13.38 5.57
C LYS A 172 2.85 -11.94 5.62
N LEU A 173 2.24 -11.06 4.82
CA LEU A 173 2.57 -9.63 4.82
C LEU A 173 2.24 -8.95 6.14
N ARG A 174 1.19 -9.37 6.86
CA ARG A 174 0.85 -8.82 8.17
C ARG A 174 1.89 -9.20 9.23
N ALA A 175 2.36 -10.44 9.23
CA ALA A 175 3.45 -10.87 10.11
C ALA A 175 4.75 -10.09 9.82
N LEU A 176 5.10 -9.95 8.54
CA LEU A 176 6.23 -9.13 8.10
C LEU A 176 6.07 -7.66 8.51
N GLN A 177 4.90 -7.06 8.25
CA GLN A 177 4.60 -5.67 8.58
C GLN A 177 4.81 -5.36 10.07
N LYS A 178 4.37 -6.27 10.95
CA LYS A 178 4.59 -6.16 12.41
C LYS A 178 6.05 -6.31 12.80
N LYS A 179 6.76 -7.29 12.23
CA LYS A 179 8.20 -7.49 12.51
C LYS A 179 9.05 -6.28 12.07
N LEU A 180 8.64 -5.61 10.99
CA LEU A 180 9.26 -4.38 10.49
C LEU A 180 8.73 -3.10 11.17
N ALA A 181 7.78 -3.21 12.11
CA ALA A 181 7.08 -2.10 12.74
C ALA A 181 6.48 -1.05 11.77
N LEU A 182 6.25 -1.43 10.51
CA LEU A 182 5.67 -0.52 9.51
C LEU A 182 4.17 -0.28 9.76
N ASP A 183 3.52 -1.11 10.57
CA ASP A 183 2.17 -0.84 11.06
C ASP A 183 2.10 0.22 12.15
N GLN A 184 3.24 0.69 12.66
CA GLN A 184 3.32 1.89 13.52
C GLN A 184 3.61 3.16 12.70
N ALA A 185 4.20 3.02 11.51
CA ALA A 185 4.50 4.13 10.63
C ALA A 185 3.22 4.62 9.91
N ASN A 186 2.63 5.74 10.32
CA ASN A 186 1.51 6.31 9.59
C ASN A 186 1.97 6.92 8.24
N LEU A 187 1.04 7.01 7.27
CA LEU A 187 1.36 7.48 5.92
C LEU A 187 1.98 8.88 5.93
N GLN A 188 1.44 9.82 6.74
CA GLN A 188 1.93 11.19 6.81
C GLN A 188 3.40 11.25 7.25
N LEU A 189 3.74 10.52 8.32
CA LEU A 189 5.11 10.39 8.82
C LEU A 189 6.05 9.88 7.73
N VAL A 190 5.66 8.81 7.03
CA VAL A 190 6.47 8.25 5.93
C VAL A 190 6.69 9.28 4.82
N THR A 191 5.66 10.06 4.47
CA THR A 191 5.78 11.12 3.47
C THR A 191 6.66 12.28 3.90
N ASP A 192 6.57 12.68 5.18
CA ASP A 192 7.36 13.77 5.72
C ASP A 192 8.85 13.43 5.72
N VAL A 193 9.19 12.19 6.07
CA VAL A 193 10.54 11.65 6.03
C VAL A 193 11.09 11.62 4.60
N PHE A 194 10.30 11.21 3.60
CA PHE A 194 10.77 11.22 2.20
C PHE A 194 11.08 12.62 1.69
N ASP A 195 10.22 13.58 2.00
CA ASP A 195 10.42 14.96 1.62
C ASP A 195 11.64 15.56 2.34
N GLU A 196 11.85 15.17 3.61
CA GLU A 196 13.02 15.54 4.41
C GLU A 196 14.34 15.13 3.78
N HIS A 197 14.40 13.89 3.31
CA HIS A 197 15.55 13.34 2.61
C HIS A 197 15.59 13.69 1.12
N GLY A 198 14.80 14.66 0.67
CA GLY A 198 14.86 15.18 -0.69
C GLY A 198 14.36 14.23 -1.78
N LEU A 199 13.67 13.14 -1.42
CA LEU A 199 13.22 12.09 -2.36
C LEU A 199 12.01 12.52 -3.20
N ARG A 200 11.39 13.65 -2.84
CA ARG A 200 10.25 14.22 -3.56
C ARG A 200 10.60 14.58 -5.00
N GLY A 201 9.80 14.08 -5.95
CA GLY A 201 9.97 14.36 -7.39
C GLY A 201 11.16 13.66 -8.04
N GLN A 202 11.92 12.84 -7.31
CA GLN A 202 13.11 12.14 -7.80
C GLN A 202 12.85 10.66 -8.07
N ASN A 203 11.62 10.28 -8.44
CA ASN A 203 11.18 8.88 -8.48
C ASN A 203 11.99 7.99 -9.46
N ASP A 204 12.56 8.57 -10.52
CA ASP A 204 13.42 7.87 -11.49
C ASP A 204 14.89 7.76 -11.05
N ARG A 205 15.30 8.50 -10.01
CA ARG A 205 16.67 8.46 -9.47
C ARG A 205 16.91 7.14 -8.74
N LEU A 206 18.15 6.67 -8.76
CA LEU A 206 18.62 5.58 -7.91
C LEU A 206 19.03 6.12 -6.53
N ILE A 207 18.54 5.46 -5.47
CA ILE A 207 18.97 5.68 -4.09
C ILE A 207 19.92 4.55 -3.68
N GLU A 208 21.04 4.88 -3.03
CA GLU A 208 22.04 3.92 -2.59
C GLU A 208 21.72 3.39 -1.19
N VAL A 209 22.30 2.25 -0.82
CA VAL A 209 22.10 1.64 0.52
C VAL A 209 22.37 2.63 1.66
N SER A 210 23.43 3.45 1.57
CA SER A 210 23.75 4.44 2.60
C SER A 210 22.62 5.45 2.80
N ASP A 211 22.06 5.95 1.70
CA ASP A 211 20.96 6.92 1.75
C ASP A 211 19.68 6.26 2.27
N MET A 212 19.41 5.01 1.84
CA MET A 212 18.28 4.23 2.36
C MET A 212 18.37 4.05 3.89
N VAL A 213 19.56 3.72 4.40
CA VAL A 213 19.80 3.59 5.85
C VAL A 213 19.49 4.88 6.57
N VAL A 214 19.95 6.03 6.05
CA VAL A 214 19.69 7.33 6.67
C VAL A 214 18.18 7.63 6.73
N VAL A 215 17.47 7.41 5.63
CA VAL A 215 16.01 7.63 5.57
C VAL A 215 15.26 6.72 6.54
N LEU A 216 15.61 5.41 6.56
CA LEU A 216 15.00 4.44 7.45
C LEU A 216 15.31 4.72 8.92
N SER A 217 16.54 5.17 9.22
CA SER A 217 16.94 5.54 10.58
C SER A 217 16.09 6.71 11.09
N THR A 218 15.91 7.76 10.27
CA THR A 218 15.01 8.87 10.63
C THR A 218 13.58 8.40 10.86
N LEU A 219 13.06 7.52 10.00
CA LEU A 219 11.73 6.96 10.14
C LEU A 219 11.59 6.22 11.47
N TYR A 220 12.49 5.28 11.76
CA TYR A 220 12.41 4.47 12.98
C TYR A 220 12.72 5.26 14.26
N SER A 221 13.58 6.28 14.21
CA SER A 221 13.78 7.19 15.34
C SER A 221 12.49 7.95 15.70
N ARG A 222 11.71 8.37 14.70
CA ARG A 222 10.40 9.02 14.92
C ARG A 222 9.32 8.05 15.37
N ILE A 223 9.37 6.79 14.93
CA ILE A 223 8.46 5.76 15.45
C ILE A 223 8.80 5.44 16.92
N ALA A 224 10.09 5.31 17.23
CA ALA A 224 10.57 4.99 18.58
C ALA A 224 10.31 6.10 19.61
N SER A 225 10.10 7.36 19.19
CA SER A 225 9.68 8.42 20.12
C SER A 225 8.30 8.15 20.73
N ASP A 226 7.42 7.48 19.98
CA ASP A 226 6.06 7.14 20.43
C ASP A 226 5.98 5.72 21.01
N GLN A 227 6.90 4.82 20.60
CA GLN A 227 6.95 3.40 20.98
C GLN A 227 8.40 3.01 21.33
N PRO A 228 8.86 3.29 22.57
CA PRO A 228 10.27 3.14 22.96
C PRO A 228 10.77 1.68 22.95
N GLU A 229 9.88 0.70 22.90
CA GLU A 229 10.21 -0.73 22.77
C GLU A 229 10.81 -1.10 21.39
N ILE A 230 10.69 -0.24 20.38
CA ILE A 230 11.22 -0.51 19.05
C ILE A 230 12.73 -0.32 19.03
N ASN A 231 13.47 -1.41 18.81
CA ASN A 231 14.90 -1.35 18.54
C ASN A 231 15.14 -0.77 17.15
N THR A 232 15.55 0.50 17.10
CA THR A 232 15.75 1.26 15.86
C THR A 232 16.82 0.65 14.97
N ASN A 233 17.93 0.17 15.53
CA ASN A 233 19.05 -0.42 14.76
C ASN A 233 18.61 -1.72 14.07
N LEU A 234 17.99 -2.64 14.83
CA LEU A 234 17.48 -3.90 14.29
C LEU A 234 16.40 -3.63 13.23
N THR A 235 15.41 -2.79 13.53
CA THR A 235 14.27 -2.58 12.64
C THR A 235 14.69 -1.88 11.33
N THR A 236 15.65 -0.94 11.42
CA THR A 236 16.26 -0.31 10.24
C THR A 236 16.92 -1.35 9.33
N ASP A 237 17.73 -2.25 9.90
CA ASP A 237 18.47 -3.24 9.12
C ASP A 237 17.54 -4.32 8.54
N LEU A 238 16.51 -4.74 9.29
CA LEU A 238 15.46 -5.64 8.78
C LEU A 238 14.67 -5.03 7.64
N CYS A 239 14.28 -3.75 7.76
CA CYS A 239 13.50 -3.08 6.71
C CYS A 239 14.34 -2.88 5.44
N LEU A 240 15.62 -2.50 5.59
CA LEU A 240 16.57 -2.45 4.49
C LEU A 240 16.72 -3.82 3.83
N ASN A 241 16.95 -4.88 4.61
CA ASN A 241 17.11 -6.24 4.09
C ASN A 241 15.87 -6.69 3.30
N TRP A 242 14.66 -6.40 3.82
CA TRP A 242 13.42 -6.66 3.09
C TRP A 242 13.32 -5.89 1.78
N LEU A 243 13.60 -4.58 1.78
CA LEU A 243 13.54 -3.75 0.57
C LEU A 243 14.53 -4.23 -0.50
N LEU A 244 15.74 -4.61 -0.11
CA LEU A 244 16.73 -5.20 -1.02
C LEU A 244 16.26 -6.55 -1.56
N ASN A 245 15.60 -7.38 -0.76
CA ASN A 245 15.00 -8.63 -1.22
C ASN A 245 13.89 -8.44 -2.25
N VAL A 246 13.09 -7.40 -2.10
CA VAL A 246 11.99 -7.09 -3.04
C VAL A 246 12.52 -6.44 -4.33
N TYR A 247 13.40 -5.44 -4.22
CA TYR A 247 13.72 -4.54 -5.34
C TYR A 247 15.17 -4.61 -5.83
N ASP A 248 16.10 -5.20 -5.08
CA ASP A 248 17.52 -5.36 -5.44
C ASP A 248 18.01 -6.79 -5.22
N SER A 249 17.31 -7.76 -5.82
CA SER A 249 17.66 -9.19 -5.73
C SER A 249 19.05 -9.53 -6.28
N GLN A 250 19.59 -8.67 -7.16
CA GLN A 250 20.94 -8.81 -7.72
C GLN A 250 22.02 -8.20 -6.83
N ARG A 251 21.65 -7.56 -5.71
CA ARG A 251 22.57 -6.91 -4.77
C ARG A 251 23.46 -5.89 -5.47
N THR A 252 22.87 -5.01 -6.26
CA THR A 252 23.59 -3.92 -6.91
C THR A 252 23.96 -2.80 -5.91
N GLY A 253 23.28 -2.72 -4.78
CA GLY A 253 23.47 -1.67 -3.78
C GLY A 253 22.64 -0.41 -4.04
N GLN A 254 21.76 -0.45 -5.05
CA GLN A 254 20.93 0.68 -5.45
C GLN A 254 19.53 0.19 -5.85
N MET A 255 18.51 1.04 -5.67
CA MET A 255 17.18 0.82 -6.25
C MET A 255 16.54 2.16 -6.64
N ARG A 256 15.47 2.13 -7.43
CA ARG A 256 14.74 3.37 -7.76
C ARG A 256 14.07 3.95 -6.52
N VAL A 257 14.08 5.28 -6.42
CA VAL A 257 13.33 6.02 -5.38
C VAL A 257 11.84 5.67 -5.44
N LEU A 258 11.27 5.47 -6.64
CA LEU A 258 9.89 4.99 -6.79
C LEU A 258 9.66 3.68 -6.02
N SER A 259 10.52 2.68 -6.23
CA SER A 259 10.38 1.35 -5.65
C SER A 259 10.56 1.37 -4.13
N PHE A 260 11.54 2.15 -3.64
CA PHE A 260 11.74 2.40 -2.21
C PHE A 260 10.48 2.99 -1.55
N ARG A 261 9.89 4.03 -2.17
CA ARG A 261 8.67 4.69 -1.66
C ARG A 261 7.45 3.77 -1.73
N VAL A 262 7.27 3.03 -2.83
CA VAL A 262 6.16 2.09 -3.00
C VAL A 262 6.23 0.98 -1.97
N GLY A 263 7.40 0.39 -1.71
CA GLY A 263 7.57 -0.65 -0.68
C GLY A 263 7.11 -0.19 0.69
N LEU A 264 7.65 0.93 1.18
CA LEU A 264 7.29 1.47 2.49
C LEU A 264 5.82 1.88 2.57
N VAL A 265 5.29 2.55 1.54
CA VAL A 265 3.88 2.96 1.51
C VAL A 265 2.94 1.76 1.46
N CYS A 266 3.27 0.68 0.75
CA CYS A 266 2.46 -0.52 0.71
C CYS A 266 2.26 -1.14 2.10
N LEU A 267 3.27 -1.08 2.98
CA LEU A 267 3.22 -1.66 4.32
C LEU A 267 3.01 -0.66 5.46
N CYS A 268 3.01 0.66 5.21
CA CYS A 268 2.72 1.64 6.26
C CYS A 268 1.25 1.59 6.74
N LYS A 269 0.99 2.09 7.94
CA LYS A 269 -0.37 2.35 8.46
C LYS A 269 -1.00 3.54 7.74
N GLY A 270 -2.29 3.45 7.43
CA GLY A 270 -3.05 4.51 6.78
C GLY A 270 -4.29 3.98 6.08
N HIS A 271 -5.17 4.85 5.61
CA HIS A 271 -6.34 4.40 4.87
C HIS A 271 -5.92 3.88 3.48
N LEU A 272 -6.56 2.78 3.05
CA LEU A 272 -6.23 2.14 1.78
C LEU A 272 -6.39 3.09 0.58
N GLU A 273 -7.46 3.90 0.56
CA GLU A 273 -7.69 4.88 -0.50
C GLU A 273 -6.59 5.96 -0.55
N GLU A 274 -6.16 6.47 0.61
CA GLU A 274 -5.08 7.47 0.70
C GLU A 274 -3.77 6.92 0.17
N LYS A 275 -3.45 5.65 0.48
CA LYS A 275 -2.29 4.96 -0.08
C LYS A 275 -2.38 4.83 -1.59
N TYR A 276 -3.55 4.47 -2.13
CA TYR A 276 -3.76 4.43 -3.59
C TYR A 276 -3.60 5.79 -4.25
N ARG A 277 -4.16 6.85 -3.65
CA ARG A 277 -3.99 8.23 -4.13
C ARG A 277 -2.53 8.64 -4.14
N TYR A 278 -1.81 8.32 -3.06
CA TYR A 278 -0.40 8.62 -2.94
C TYR A 278 0.43 7.93 -4.02
N VAL A 279 0.31 6.61 -4.18
CA VAL A 279 1.12 5.88 -5.18
C VAL A 279 0.77 6.28 -6.61
N PHE A 280 -0.49 6.62 -6.90
CA PHE A 280 -0.87 7.19 -8.19
C PHE A 280 -0.18 8.54 -8.42
N ARG A 281 -0.15 9.42 -7.40
CA ARG A 281 0.52 10.72 -7.48
C ARG A 281 2.03 10.59 -7.76
N LEU A 282 2.69 9.52 -7.30
CA LEU A 282 4.10 9.28 -7.59
C LEU A 282 4.40 9.14 -9.08
N ILE A 283 3.46 8.58 -9.85
CA ILE A 283 3.65 8.31 -11.27
C ILE A 283 2.91 9.31 -12.18
N ALA A 284 2.10 10.20 -11.62
CA ALA A 284 1.38 11.20 -12.39
C ALA A 284 2.34 12.25 -12.96
N ASP A 285 2.04 12.72 -14.17
CA ASP A 285 2.75 13.83 -14.79
C ASP A 285 2.38 15.19 -14.15
N PRO A 286 2.99 16.32 -14.58
CA PRO A 286 2.62 17.65 -14.11
C PRO A 286 1.13 18.00 -14.25
N ASN A 287 0.44 17.39 -15.22
CA ASN A 287 -0.98 17.58 -15.50
C ASN A 287 -1.87 16.59 -14.73
N ARG A 288 -1.29 15.80 -13.81
CA ARG A 288 -1.96 14.75 -13.02
C ARG A 288 -2.47 13.57 -13.86
N LEU A 289 -1.89 13.38 -15.03
CA LEU A 289 -2.22 12.31 -15.97
C LEU A 289 -1.17 11.19 -15.91
N VAL A 290 -1.66 9.95 -16.07
CA VAL A 290 -0.84 8.73 -16.08
C VAL A 290 -1.09 7.99 -17.40
N ASP A 291 -0.02 7.72 -18.15
CA ASP A 291 -0.06 6.86 -19.34
C ASP A 291 0.11 5.37 -18.96
N GLN A 292 -0.05 4.48 -19.95
CA GLN A 292 0.06 3.02 -19.74
C GLN A 292 1.43 2.60 -19.21
N ARG A 293 2.51 3.25 -19.67
CA ARG A 293 3.89 2.94 -19.25
C ARG A 293 4.08 3.25 -17.77
N LYS A 294 3.66 4.44 -17.33
CA LYS A 294 3.78 4.89 -15.94
C LYS A 294 2.93 4.03 -15.00
N LEU A 295 1.71 3.67 -15.39
CA LEU A 295 0.91 2.70 -14.62
C LEU A 295 1.61 1.33 -14.56
N GLY A 296 2.20 0.89 -15.67
CA GLY A 296 2.99 -0.33 -15.72
C GLY A 296 4.16 -0.34 -14.75
N LEU A 297 4.90 0.77 -14.61
CA LEU A 297 6.00 0.91 -13.65
C LEU A 297 5.52 0.75 -12.20
N LEU A 298 4.39 1.36 -11.83
CA LEU A 298 3.81 1.22 -10.50
C LEU A 298 3.36 -0.22 -10.23
N LEU A 299 2.60 -0.82 -11.15
CA LEU A 299 2.13 -2.20 -10.98
C LEU A 299 3.28 -3.20 -10.93
N HIS A 300 4.34 -2.96 -11.70
CA HIS A 300 5.56 -3.75 -11.66
C HIS A 300 6.22 -3.70 -10.28
N ASP A 301 6.29 -2.52 -9.64
CA ASP A 301 6.83 -2.40 -8.29
C ASP A 301 5.92 -3.07 -7.25
N CYS A 302 4.61 -2.86 -7.35
CA CYS A 302 3.65 -3.51 -6.44
C CYS A 302 3.70 -5.04 -6.52
N VAL A 303 3.89 -5.63 -7.71
CA VAL A 303 3.90 -7.10 -7.87
C VAL A 303 5.18 -7.75 -7.33
N GLN A 304 6.27 -6.99 -7.13
CA GLN A 304 7.49 -7.53 -6.51
C GLN A 304 7.26 -7.98 -5.06
N VAL A 305 6.37 -7.31 -4.32
CA VAL A 305 6.06 -7.63 -2.92
C VAL A 305 5.53 -9.07 -2.76
N PRO A 306 4.42 -9.49 -3.43
CA PRO A 306 3.99 -10.87 -3.37
C PRO A 306 4.94 -11.84 -4.11
N ARG A 307 5.74 -11.36 -5.07
CA ARG A 307 6.77 -12.19 -5.73
C ARG A 307 7.86 -12.62 -4.76
N GLN A 308 8.31 -11.73 -3.89
CA GLN A 308 9.31 -12.04 -2.87
C GLN A 308 8.81 -13.13 -1.89
N LEU A 309 7.50 -13.19 -1.65
CA LEU A 309 6.86 -14.25 -0.84
C LEU A 309 6.58 -15.56 -1.61
N GLY A 310 6.92 -15.63 -2.90
CA GLY A 310 6.64 -16.79 -3.76
C GLY A 310 5.17 -16.91 -4.19
N GLU A 311 4.35 -15.86 -4.02
CA GLU A 311 2.89 -15.92 -4.25
C GLU A 311 2.44 -15.24 -5.56
N VAL A 312 3.37 -14.72 -6.37
CA VAL A 312 3.05 -13.93 -7.59
C VAL A 312 2.16 -14.63 -8.60
N ALA A 313 2.25 -15.97 -8.71
CA ALA A 313 1.39 -16.74 -9.61
C ALA A 313 -0.10 -16.57 -9.30
N ALA A 314 -0.45 -16.35 -8.03
CA ALA A 314 -1.82 -16.08 -7.63
C ALA A 314 -2.30 -14.67 -8.00
N PHE A 315 -1.41 -13.75 -8.38
CA PHE A 315 -1.72 -12.33 -8.62
C PHE A 315 -1.57 -11.91 -10.10
N GLY A 316 -1.71 -12.87 -11.02
CA GLY A 316 -1.60 -12.62 -12.47
C GLY A 316 -0.20 -12.83 -13.04
N GLY A 317 0.76 -13.30 -12.23
CA GLY A 317 2.14 -13.49 -12.64
C GLY A 317 2.93 -12.18 -12.67
N SER A 318 4.18 -12.24 -13.15
CA SER A 318 5.06 -11.07 -13.24
C SER A 318 4.72 -10.12 -14.38
N ASN A 319 3.91 -10.55 -15.36
CA ASN A 319 3.48 -9.69 -16.45
C ASN A 319 2.29 -8.81 -16.01
N ILE A 320 2.53 -7.50 -15.92
CA ILE A 320 1.53 -6.51 -15.48
C ILE A 320 0.67 -5.95 -16.61
N GLU A 321 1.00 -6.22 -17.89
CA GLU A 321 0.31 -5.64 -19.05
C GLU A 321 -1.20 -5.93 -19.08
N PRO A 322 -1.70 -7.14 -18.73
CA PRO A 322 -3.14 -7.39 -18.68
C PRO A 322 -3.85 -6.51 -17.66
N SER A 323 -3.20 -6.22 -16.53
CA SER A 323 -3.74 -5.35 -15.48
C SER A 323 -3.74 -3.88 -15.91
N VAL A 324 -2.69 -3.42 -16.60
CA VAL A 324 -2.66 -2.08 -17.22
C VAL A 324 -3.80 -1.94 -18.22
N ARG A 325 -3.92 -2.87 -19.17
CA ARG A 325 -4.98 -2.85 -20.19
C ARG A 325 -6.38 -2.87 -19.56
N SER A 326 -6.56 -3.66 -18.51
CA SER A 326 -7.80 -3.73 -17.73
C SER A 326 -8.17 -2.37 -17.13
N CYS A 327 -7.19 -1.67 -16.54
CA CYS A 327 -7.40 -0.34 -15.97
C CYS A 327 -7.82 0.68 -17.04
N PHE A 328 -7.09 0.75 -18.16
CA PHE A 328 -7.38 1.68 -19.25
C PHE A 328 -8.71 1.38 -19.94
N THR A 329 -9.02 0.11 -20.19
CA THR A 329 -10.31 -0.30 -20.76
C THR A 329 -11.49 0.12 -19.86
N LYS A 330 -11.30 0.12 -18.54
CA LYS A 330 -12.32 0.56 -17.58
C LYS A 330 -12.48 2.08 -17.57
N ALA A 331 -11.40 2.83 -17.80
CA ALA A 331 -11.42 4.29 -17.89
C ALA A 331 -12.11 4.81 -19.17
N GLY A 332 -12.05 4.04 -20.26
CA GLY A 332 -12.70 4.34 -21.54
C GLY A 332 -11.92 3.76 -22.71
N LYS A 333 -12.61 3.36 -23.80
CA LYS A 333 -11.98 2.64 -24.93
C LYS A 333 -10.92 3.44 -25.69
N ASP A 334 -10.95 4.77 -25.63
CA ASP A 334 -10.09 5.66 -26.43
C ASP A 334 -9.26 6.63 -25.57
N ARG A 335 -8.95 6.25 -24.32
CA ARG A 335 -8.11 7.06 -23.43
C ARG A 335 -6.66 6.59 -23.47
N ASP A 336 -5.74 7.50 -23.82
CA ASP A 336 -4.30 7.28 -23.72
C ASP A 336 -3.73 7.58 -22.32
N THR A 337 -4.51 8.30 -21.51
CA THR A 337 -4.15 8.67 -20.13
C THR A 337 -5.32 8.51 -19.16
N ILE A 338 -4.98 8.29 -17.89
CA ILE A 338 -5.94 8.20 -16.80
C ILE A 338 -5.63 9.22 -15.70
N GLU A 339 -6.68 9.64 -15.01
CA GLU A 339 -6.64 10.46 -13.79
C GLU A 339 -6.87 9.59 -12.54
N ALA A 340 -6.63 10.15 -11.35
CA ALA A 340 -6.75 9.44 -10.08
C ALA A 340 -8.13 8.77 -9.90
N VAL A 341 -9.23 9.43 -10.28
CA VAL A 341 -10.58 8.87 -10.16
C VAL A 341 -10.77 7.56 -10.92
N HIS A 342 -10.15 7.44 -12.10
CA HIS A 342 -10.23 6.24 -12.93
C HIS A 342 -9.45 5.08 -12.28
N PHE A 343 -8.25 5.38 -11.81
CA PHE A 343 -7.43 4.41 -11.07
C PHE A 343 -8.13 3.92 -9.80
N LEU A 344 -8.72 4.84 -9.03
CA LEU A 344 -9.44 4.53 -7.80
C LEU A 344 -10.67 3.65 -8.05
N SER A 345 -11.45 3.97 -9.08
CA SER A 345 -12.59 3.14 -9.50
C SER A 345 -12.16 1.73 -9.94
N TRP A 346 -10.98 1.61 -10.54
CA TRP A 346 -10.41 0.32 -10.92
C TRP A 346 -9.93 -0.50 -9.72
N VAL A 347 -9.15 0.09 -8.79
CA VAL A 347 -8.66 -0.63 -7.60
C VAL A 347 -9.78 -1.00 -6.62
N GLN A 348 -10.89 -0.25 -6.59
CA GLN A 348 -12.10 -0.61 -5.83
C GLN A 348 -12.75 -1.93 -6.31
N GLN A 349 -12.47 -2.37 -7.55
CA GLN A 349 -12.89 -3.68 -8.06
C GLN A 349 -11.94 -4.81 -7.64
N GLU A 350 -10.92 -4.51 -6.81
CA GLU A 350 -9.93 -5.46 -6.31
C GLU A 350 -9.24 -6.25 -7.44
N PRO A 351 -8.55 -5.57 -8.37
CA PRO A 351 -7.89 -6.24 -9.48
C PRO A 351 -6.88 -7.26 -8.98
N GLN A 352 -6.76 -8.39 -9.68
CA GLN A 352 -5.94 -9.53 -9.25
C GLN A 352 -4.50 -9.14 -8.89
N SER A 353 -3.90 -8.16 -9.58
CA SER A 353 -2.54 -7.71 -9.31
C SER A 353 -2.35 -6.94 -7.99
N LEU A 354 -3.43 -6.41 -7.39
CA LEU A 354 -3.38 -5.57 -6.19
C LEU A 354 -4.28 -6.04 -5.04
N VAL A 355 -5.10 -7.09 -5.25
CA VAL A 355 -6.05 -7.58 -4.24
C VAL A 355 -5.39 -7.94 -2.91
N TRP A 356 -4.13 -8.39 -2.92
CA TRP A 356 -3.36 -8.68 -1.70
C TRP A 356 -3.27 -7.48 -0.76
N LEU A 357 -3.16 -6.26 -1.29
CA LEU A 357 -3.05 -5.04 -0.48
C LEU A 357 -4.39 -4.72 0.19
N ALA A 358 -5.50 -4.88 -0.54
CA ALA A 358 -6.84 -4.70 0.02
C ALA A 358 -7.13 -5.74 1.12
N VAL A 359 -6.75 -7.00 0.90
CA VAL A 359 -6.93 -8.07 1.89
C VAL A 359 -6.05 -7.86 3.12
N LEU A 360 -4.79 -7.41 2.95
CA LEU A 360 -3.91 -7.02 4.06
C LEU A 360 -4.57 -5.99 4.98
N HIS A 361 -5.17 -4.94 4.39
CA HIS A 361 -5.88 -3.91 5.15
C HIS A 361 -7.08 -4.45 5.92
N ARG A 362 -7.86 -5.37 5.31
CA ARG A 362 -8.99 -6.00 6.00
C ARG A 362 -8.55 -6.91 7.14
N VAL A 363 -7.50 -7.71 6.94
CA VAL A 363 -6.89 -8.52 8.00
C VAL A 363 -6.46 -7.63 9.15
N ALA A 364 -5.67 -6.59 8.87
CA ALA A 364 -5.16 -5.65 9.88
C ALA A 364 -6.30 -4.94 10.65
N ALA A 365 -7.32 -4.44 9.95
CA ALA A 365 -8.44 -3.73 10.57
C ALA A 365 -9.31 -4.64 11.46
N SER A 366 -9.36 -5.94 11.15
CA SER A 366 -10.22 -6.89 11.85
C SER A 366 -9.59 -7.54 13.08
N GLU A 367 -8.27 -7.43 13.30
CA GLU A 367 -7.54 -8.25 14.30
C GLU A 367 -8.14 -8.19 15.71
N GLN A 368 -8.67 -7.03 16.10
CA GLN A 368 -9.25 -6.79 17.43
C GLN A 368 -10.78 -6.71 17.42
N ILE A 369 -11.41 -6.94 16.26
CA ILE A 369 -12.86 -6.88 16.12
C ILE A 369 -13.47 -8.16 16.67
N GLN A 370 -14.49 -7.98 17.52
CA GLN A 370 -15.26 -9.08 18.09
C GLN A 370 -16.68 -9.05 17.55
N HIS A 371 -17.15 -10.22 17.11
CA HIS A 371 -18.52 -10.45 16.70
C HIS A 371 -19.17 -11.39 17.72
N GLN A 372 -20.29 -10.95 18.32
CA GLN A 372 -21.09 -11.72 19.28
C GLN A 372 -21.91 -12.81 18.60
N VAL A 373 -21.24 -13.63 17.79
CA VAL A 373 -21.81 -14.72 17.00
C VAL A 373 -20.90 -15.94 17.09
N LYS A 374 -21.52 -17.12 17.09
CA LYS A 374 -20.85 -18.40 17.18
C LYS A 374 -20.47 -18.92 15.80
N CYS A 375 -19.23 -19.39 15.64
CA CYS A 375 -18.81 -20.10 14.43
C CYS A 375 -19.57 -21.43 14.28
N ASN A 376 -20.24 -21.65 13.14
CA ASN A 376 -20.99 -22.88 12.90
C ASN A 376 -20.11 -24.12 12.73
N ILE A 377 -18.80 -23.95 12.45
CA ILE A 377 -17.83 -25.04 12.32
C ILE A 377 -17.18 -25.37 13.67
N CYS A 378 -16.27 -24.52 14.18
CA CYS A 378 -15.49 -24.80 15.39
C CYS A 378 -16.18 -24.42 16.71
N LYS A 379 -17.36 -23.82 16.65
CA LYS A 379 -18.18 -23.43 17.82
C LYS A 379 -17.59 -22.33 18.71
N THR A 380 -16.43 -21.76 18.37
CA THR A 380 -15.85 -20.58 19.04
C THR A 380 -16.83 -19.40 19.04
N CYS A 381 -16.91 -18.71 20.18
CA CYS A 381 -17.71 -17.51 20.40
C CYS A 381 -17.05 -16.67 21.52
N PRO A 382 -16.90 -15.34 21.37
CA PRO A 382 -17.18 -14.57 20.15
C PRO A 382 -16.21 -14.93 19.00
N ILE A 383 -16.60 -14.65 17.76
CA ILE A 383 -15.66 -14.68 16.63
C ILE A 383 -14.79 -13.42 16.74
N VAL A 384 -13.47 -13.60 16.81
CA VAL A 384 -12.48 -12.52 16.77
C VAL A 384 -11.79 -12.52 15.41
N GLY A 385 -11.55 -11.35 14.82
CA GLY A 385 -11.01 -11.23 13.47
C GLY A 385 -12.11 -11.14 12.41
N LEU A 386 -11.80 -11.60 11.19
CA LEU A 386 -12.77 -11.66 10.09
C LEU A 386 -13.91 -12.64 10.40
N ARG A 387 -15.15 -12.21 10.17
CA ARG A 387 -16.35 -13.05 10.20
C ARG A 387 -16.84 -13.28 8.77
N TYR A 388 -17.12 -14.54 8.44
CA TYR A 388 -17.64 -14.94 7.13
C TYR A 388 -19.05 -15.49 7.24
N ARG A 389 -20.02 -14.79 6.65
CA ARG A 389 -21.41 -15.23 6.60
C ARG A 389 -21.76 -15.85 5.26
N CYS A 390 -22.36 -17.03 5.27
CA CYS A 390 -22.79 -17.69 4.04
C CYS A 390 -24.04 -17.00 3.47
N LEU A 391 -24.00 -16.62 2.19
CA LEU A 391 -25.12 -16.01 1.48
C LEU A 391 -26.13 -17.04 0.94
N LYS A 392 -25.98 -18.32 1.29
CA LYS A 392 -26.88 -19.41 0.88
C LYS A 392 -27.37 -20.27 2.05
N CYS A 393 -26.55 -20.46 3.07
CA CYS A 393 -26.90 -21.18 4.30
C CYS A 393 -27.41 -20.15 5.31
N ILE A 394 -28.70 -20.19 5.63
CA ILE A 394 -29.33 -19.24 6.55
C ILE A 394 -28.69 -19.38 7.94
N GLY A 395 -28.27 -18.25 8.53
CA GLY A 395 -27.69 -18.22 9.88
C GLY A 395 -26.36 -18.97 10.00
N PHE A 396 -25.61 -19.10 8.89
CA PHE A 396 -24.33 -19.77 8.90
C PHE A 396 -23.19 -18.74 8.87
N ASP A 397 -22.43 -18.72 9.95
CA ASP A 397 -21.27 -17.89 10.19
C ASP A 397 -20.04 -18.76 10.43
N MET A 398 -18.89 -18.26 9.97
CA MET A 398 -17.61 -18.95 10.07
C MET A 398 -16.54 -17.96 10.52
N CYS A 399 -15.71 -18.38 11.47
CA CYS A 399 -14.56 -17.59 11.90
C CYS A 399 -13.45 -17.59 10.85
N GLN A 400 -12.52 -16.64 10.98
CA GLN A 400 -11.32 -16.50 10.15
C GLN A 400 -10.58 -17.83 9.96
N GLN A 401 -10.25 -18.53 11.06
CA GLN A 401 -9.48 -19.78 11.00
C GLN A 401 -10.19 -20.87 10.17
N CYS A 402 -11.49 -21.08 10.42
CA CYS A 402 -12.26 -22.08 9.69
C CYS A 402 -12.41 -21.74 8.19
N PHE A 403 -12.54 -20.44 7.86
CA PHE A 403 -12.57 -19.99 6.48
C PHE A 403 -11.21 -20.20 5.81
N PHE A 404 -10.11 -19.78 6.44
CA PHE A 404 -8.76 -19.87 5.89
C PHE A 404 -8.34 -21.31 5.61
N GLU A 405 -8.66 -22.25 6.50
CA GLU A 405 -8.42 -23.68 6.29
C GLU A 405 -9.41 -24.31 5.28
N GLY A 406 -10.45 -23.59 4.88
CA GLY A 406 -11.48 -24.09 3.97
C GLY A 406 -12.31 -25.23 4.58
N ARG A 407 -12.55 -25.20 5.90
CA ARG A 407 -13.38 -26.19 6.58
C ARG A 407 -14.81 -26.16 6.03
N SER A 408 -15.45 -27.31 5.98
CA SER A 408 -16.81 -27.46 5.47
C SER A 408 -17.63 -28.37 6.38
N SER A 409 -18.95 -28.41 6.15
CA SER A 409 -19.87 -29.28 6.88
C SER A 409 -20.89 -29.88 5.92
N LYS A 410 -21.68 -30.86 6.37
CA LYS A 410 -22.74 -31.47 5.54
C LYS A 410 -23.69 -30.43 4.94
N SER A 411 -23.97 -29.34 5.65
CA SER A 411 -24.89 -28.27 5.23
C SER A 411 -24.21 -27.08 4.53
N HIS A 412 -22.88 -27.03 4.50
CA HIS A 412 -22.13 -25.91 3.93
C HIS A 412 -20.95 -26.38 3.07
N LYS A 413 -20.95 -25.95 1.80
CA LYS A 413 -19.86 -26.20 0.85
C LYS A 413 -18.99 -24.95 0.71
N ILE A 414 -17.68 -25.13 0.59
CA ILE A 414 -16.70 -24.04 0.40
C ILE A 414 -16.98 -23.18 -0.84
N THR A 415 -17.68 -23.73 -1.84
CA THR A 415 -18.08 -23.01 -3.05
C THR A 415 -19.26 -22.06 -2.85
N HIS A 416 -19.87 -22.04 -1.66
CA HIS A 416 -20.97 -21.11 -1.40
C HIS A 416 -20.44 -19.68 -1.32
N PRO A 417 -21.17 -18.69 -1.86
CA PRO A 417 -20.77 -17.30 -1.76
C PRO A 417 -20.79 -16.85 -0.30
N MET A 418 -19.68 -16.28 0.16
CA MET A 418 -19.52 -15.75 1.51
C MET A 418 -19.49 -14.22 1.48
N HIS A 419 -20.11 -13.61 2.48
CA HIS A 419 -19.95 -12.20 2.81
C HIS A 419 -18.95 -12.07 3.95
N GLU A 420 -18.01 -11.15 3.80
CA GLU A 420 -16.96 -10.89 4.78
C GLU A 420 -17.32 -9.65 5.59
N TYR A 421 -17.14 -9.76 6.90
CA TYR A 421 -17.28 -8.68 7.86
C TYR A 421 -15.92 -8.36 8.48
N CYS A 422 -15.52 -7.09 8.38
CA CYS A 422 -14.27 -6.57 8.92
C CYS A 422 -14.48 -5.49 10.00
N SER A 423 -15.74 -5.15 10.32
CA SER A 423 -16.14 -4.19 11.35
C SER A 423 -17.23 -4.78 12.23
N ALA A 424 -17.41 -4.24 13.44
CA ALA A 424 -18.48 -4.68 14.33
C ALA A 424 -19.85 -4.64 13.62
N THR A 425 -20.54 -5.77 13.63
CA THR A 425 -21.84 -5.94 12.96
C THR A 425 -22.97 -5.32 13.77
N THR A 426 -23.84 -4.54 13.12
CA THR A 426 -25.05 -4.00 13.75
C THR A 426 -26.26 -4.90 13.46
N ALA A 427 -27.34 -4.79 14.25
CA ALA A 427 -28.57 -5.55 14.03
C ALA A 427 -29.18 -5.33 12.63
N GLY A 428 -28.98 -4.14 12.03
CA GLY A 428 -29.43 -3.82 10.67
C GLY A 428 -28.70 -4.62 9.59
N ASP A 429 -27.44 -4.99 9.81
CA ASP A 429 -26.65 -5.81 8.88
C ASP A 429 -27.17 -7.24 8.83
N GLU A 430 -27.60 -7.77 9.97
CA GLU A 430 -28.13 -9.15 10.07
C GLU A 430 -29.46 -9.33 9.32
N VAL A 431 -30.34 -8.31 9.34
CA VAL A 431 -31.61 -8.31 8.62
C VAL A 431 -31.38 -8.22 7.10
N LYS A 432 -30.45 -7.35 6.66
CA LYS A 432 -30.06 -7.24 5.24
C LYS A 432 -29.50 -8.56 4.71
N ASP A 433 -28.75 -9.28 5.52
CA ASP A 433 -28.17 -10.55 5.10
C ASP A 433 -29.15 -11.71 5.13
N PHE A 434 -30.08 -11.72 6.07
CA PHE A 434 -31.18 -12.68 6.08
C PHE A 434 -32.01 -12.57 4.78
N THR A 435 -32.36 -11.34 4.39
CA THR A 435 -33.11 -11.11 3.14
C THR A 435 -32.30 -11.46 1.90
N LYS A 436 -30.99 -11.20 1.87
CA LYS A 436 -30.08 -11.63 0.78
C LYS A 436 -29.97 -13.16 0.69
N ALA A 437 -29.81 -13.85 1.82
CA ALA A 437 -29.68 -15.31 1.85
C ALA A 437 -30.97 -16.00 1.36
N LEU A 438 -32.13 -15.48 1.76
CA LEU A 438 -33.42 -15.94 1.23
C LEU A 438 -33.51 -15.73 -0.28
N LYS A 439 -33.25 -14.51 -0.78
CA LYS A 439 -33.26 -14.23 -2.23
C LYS A 439 -32.30 -15.13 -3.01
N ASN A 440 -31.11 -15.40 -2.48
CA ASN A 440 -30.10 -16.24 -3.12
C ASN A 440 -30.44 -17.74 -3.09
N LYS A 441 -31.18 -18.20 -2.09
CA LYS A 441 -31.66 -19.60 -2.01
C LYS A 441 -32.61 -19.94 -3.16
N PHE A 442 -33.35 -18.95 -3.67
CA PHE A 442 -34.27 -19.10 -4.81
C PHE A 442 -33.65 -18.77 -6.18
N LYS A 443 -32.39 -18.32 -6.23
CA LYS A 443 -31.69 -18.05 -7.50
C LYS A 443 -31.10 -19.32 -8.11
N SER A 444 -31.11 -19.43 -9.44
CA SER A 444 -30.55 -20.57 -10.16
C SER A 444 -29.01 -20.65 -9.99
N LYS A 445 -28.44 -21.86 -10.15
CA LYS A 445 -26.98 -22.09 -10.08
C LYS A 445 -26.17 -21.17 -11.02
N ARG A 446 -26.69 -20.87 -12.22
CA ARG A 446 -26.04 -19.96 -13.19
C ARG A 446 -26.02 -18.51 -12.70
N ALA A 447 -27.10 -18.05 -12.07
CA ALA A 447 -27.18 -16.68 -11.53
C ALA A 447 -26.26 -16.46 -10.32
N LEU A 448 -26.01 -17.50 -9.51
CA LEU A 448 -25.11 -17.44 -8.36
C LEU A 448 -23.63 -17.48 -8.77
N GLN A 449 -23.28 -18.21 -9.84
CA GLN A 449 -21.92 -18.29 -10.38
C GLN A 449 -21.41 -16.95 -10.91
N LYS A 450 -22.30 -16.09 -11.45
CA LYS A 450 -21.94 -14.75 -11.94
C LYS A 450 -21.51 -13.81 -10.82
N HIS A 451 -22.01 -14.01 -9.59
CA HIS A 451 -21.59 -13.28 -8.39
C HIS A 451 -20.36 -13.88 -7.69
N ALA A 452 -19.98 -15.11 -8.04
CA ALA A 452 -18.96 -15.87 -7.33
C ALA A 452 -17.53 -15.64 -7.85
N LYS A 453 -17.28 -14.83 -8.88
CA LYS A 453 -15.92 -14.61 -9.39
C LYS A 453 -15.23 -13.46 -8.65
N LYS A 454 -14.91 -13.67 -7.37
CA LYS A 454 -13.91 -12.85 -6.68
C LYS A 454 -12.55 -13.54 -6.78
N GLY A 455 -11.51 -12.79 -7.17
CA GLY A 455 -10.17 -13.28 -7.53
C GLY A 455 -9.36 -14.01 -6.46
N TYR A 456 -9.89 -14.16 -5.25
CA TYR A 456 -9.24 -14.89 -4.14
C TYR A 456 -9.81 -16.30 -3.91
N LEU A 457 -10.82 -16.73 -4.67
CA LEU A 457 -11.29 -18.12 -4.66
C LEU A 457 -10.29 -19.01 -5.40
N PRO A 458 -10.14 -20.29 -5.01
CA PRO A 458 -9.13 -21.17 -5.57
C PRO A 458 -9.24 -21.20 -7.09
N VAL A 459 -8.15 -20.80 -7.75
CA VAL A 459 -7.93 -21.09 -9.17
C VAL A 459 -7.96 -22.60 -9.28
N GLN A 460 -8.95 -23.16 -9.97
CA GLN A 460 -8.95 -24.58 -10.28
C GLN A 460 -7.71 -24.87 -11.13
N THR A 461 -6.70 -25.47 -10.52
CA THR A 461 -5.60 -26.12 -11.21
C THR A 461 -6.20 -27.24 -12.08
N VAL A 462 -5.80 -27.29 -13.34
CA VAL A 462 -6.38 -28.11 -14.43
C VAL A 462 -6.15 -29.63 -14.25
N LEU A 463 -5.94 -30.13 -13.04
CA LEU A 463 -5.53 -31.52 -12.79
C LEU A 463 -6.61 -32.45 -12.22
N GLU A 464 -7.86 -31.98 -12.05
CA GLU A 464 -8.99 -32.85 -11.69
C GLU A 464 -10.02 -32.96 -12.83
N VAL A 465 -9.58 -33.44 -13.99
CA VAL A 465 -10.49 -34.05 -14.99
C VAL A 465 -9.82 -35.31 -15.53
N SER A 466 -10.00 -36.43 -14.84
CA SER A 466 -9.81 -37.74 -15.45
C SER A 466 -11.03 -38.09 -16.31
N SER A 467 -10.74 -38.48 -17.55
CA SER A 467 -11.61 -39.11 -18.57
C SER A 467 -12.71 -38.25 -19.21
N SER A 468 -12.36 -37.49 -20.26
CA SER A 468 -12.66 -37.84 -21.66
C SER A 468 -12.44 -36.65 -22.63
N SER A 469 -11.75 -36.95 -23.73
CA SER A 469 -11.47 -36.13 -24.93
C SER A 469 -10.59 -34.87 -24.80
N VAL A 470 -9.45 -34.96 -25.49
CA VAL A 470 -8.41 -33.97 -25.73
C VAL A 470 -8.94 -32.79 -26.55
N VAL A 471 -8.85 -31.55 -26.04
CA VAL A 471 -8.60 -30.33 -26.84
C VAL A 471 -7.84 -29.32 -25.97
N SER A 472 -6.71 -28.83 -26.49
CA SER A 472 -5.80 -27.85 -25.90
C SER A 472 -6.49 -26.54 -25.45
N PRO A 473 -6.16 -25.93 -24.29
CA PRO A 473 -6.68 -24.61 -23.96
C PRO A 473 -5.76 -23.52 -24.53
N GLN A 474 -6.15 -23.02 -25.71
CA GLN A 474 -5.77 -21.68 -26.15
C GLN A 474 -6.41 -20.62 -25.24
N CYS A 475 -5.61 -19.65 -24.82
CA CYS A 475 -6.06 -18.38 -24.26
C CYS A 475 -7.19 -17.76 -25.12
N LYS A 476 -8.42 -17.77 -24.61
CA LYS A 476 -9.49 -16.86 -25.08
C LYS A 476 -10.31 -16.35 -23.91
N SER A 477 -10.09 -15.08 -23.61
CA SER A 477 -11.01 -14.15 -22.97
C SER A 477 -12.33 -14.05 -23.74
N VAL A 478 -13.50 -14.16 -23.07
CA VAL A 478 -14.73 -13.42 -23.45
C VAL A 478 -15.64 -13.22 -22.23
N LEU A 479 -16.08 -11.98 -22.07
CA LEU A 479 -17.17 -11.45 -21.25
C LEU A 479 -18.55 -12.03 -21.63
N ILE A 480 -19.34 -12.46 -20.64
CA ILE A 480 -20.78 -12.13 -20.46
C ILE A 480 -21.10 -12.02 -18.96
#